data_AF-A0AAD6EKG9-F1
#
_entry.id   AF-A0AAD6EKG9-F1
#
_cell.length_a   1.000
_cell.length_b   1.000
_cell.length_c   1.000
_cell.angle_alpha   90.00
_cell.angle_beta   90.00
_cell.angle_gamma   90.00
#
_symmetry.space_group_name_H-M   'P 1'
#
loop_
_entity.id
_entity.type
_entity.pdbx_description
1 polymer ?
#
loop_
_entity_poly.entity_id
_entity_poly.type
_entity_poly.pdbx_seq_one_letter_code
_entity_poly.pdbx_strand_id
1 'polypeptide(L)'
;MRFRQILSQFSMEFDIRDSLIPRDDELRLFTEREVIGPVLINLIACGGSDWLERPETYRNWQLRNVRAGFEQLPLDQDIVKECRKKLRNGYDKRFYIEEDGNWMLQGWKGKIRYAFSTWKPKAELENGCAHKNC
;
A
#
# COMPACT_ATOMS: atom_id res chain seq x y z
N MET A 1 -15.16 9.82 -7.36
CA MET A 1 -15.50 9.82 -5.92
C MET A 1 -14.23 9.54 -5.08
N ARG A 2 -13.38 10.55 -4.85
CA ARG A 2 -12.06 10.40 -4.17
C ARG A 2 -12.10 10.71 -2.67
N PHE A 3 -12.91 11.71 -2.28
CA PHE A 3 -12.98 12.19 -0.90
C PHE A 3 -13.30 11.10 0.14
N ARG A 4 -14.30 10.24 -0.13
CA ARG A 4 -14.69 9.16 0.81
C ARG A 4 -13.59 8.12 1.03
N GLN A 5 -12.82 7.79 -0.01
CA GLN A 5 -11.72 6.85 0.09
C GLN A 5 -10.58 7.43 0.93
N ILE A 6 -10.21 8.68 0.63
CA ILE A 6 -9.19 9.44 1.37
C ILE A 6 -9.58 9.57 2.85
N LEU A 7 -10.80 10.05 3.13
CA LEU A 7 -11.29 10.20 4.49
C LEU A 7 -11.29 8.86 5.24
N SER A 8 -11.68 7.77 4.59
CA SER A 8 -11.64 6.44 5.21
C SER A 8 -10.22 5.98 5.53
N GLN A 9 -9.25 6.26 4.66
CA GLN A 9 -7.85 5.91 4.87
C GLN A 9 -7.24 6.73 6.01
N PHE A 10 -7.38 8.06 6.00
CA PHE A 10 -6.86 8.89 7.08
C PHE A 10 -7.58 8.63 8.41
N SER A 11 -8.89 8.39 8.40
CA SER A 11 -9.62 7.99 9.61
C SER A 11 -9.05 6.72 10.23
N MET A 12 -8.65 5.74 9.43
CA MET A 12 -7.98 4.54 9.92
C MET A 12 -6.59 4.85 10.49
N GLU A 13 -5.78 5.70 9.85
CA GLU A 13 -4.47 6.11 10.37
C GLU A 13 -4.57 6.81 11.73
N PHE A 14 -5.53 7.72 11.90
CA PHE A 14 -5.76 8.39 13.18
C PHE A 14 -6.30 7.43 14.24
N ASP A 15 -7.20 6.50 13.90
CA ASP A 15 -7.71 5.48 14.82
C ASP A 15 -6.61 4.51 15.29
N ILE A 16 -5.65 4.18 14.42
CA ILE A 16 -4.44 3.43 14.79
C ILE A 16 -3.61 4.23 15.81
N ARG A 17 -3.31 5.51 15.55
CA ARG A 17 -2.51 6.32 16.49
C ARG A 17 -3.22 6.52 17.83
N ASP A 18 -4.52 6.83 17.80
CA ASP A 18 -5.34 6.95 19.01
C ASP A 18 -5.34 5.67 19.86
N SER A 19 -5.14 4.51 19.20
CA SER A 19 -5.12 3.22 19.85
C SER A 19 -3.75 2.82 20.40
N LEU A 20 -2.65 3.36 19.85
CA LEU A 20 -1.30 2.86 20.10
C LEU A 20 -0.37 3.88 20.75
N ILE A 21 -0.66 5.18 20.61
CA ILE A 21 0.24 6.26 21.02
C ILE A 21 -0.53 7.21 21.94
N PRO A 22 0.00 7.55 23.14
CA PRO A 22 -0.60 8.53 24.03
C PRO A 22 -0.90 9.86 23.31
N ARG A 23 -1.95 10.56 23.73
CA ARG A 23 -2.41 11.79 23.07
C ARG A 23 -1.51 12.99 23.33
N ASP A 24 -0.80 12.96 24.44
CA ASP A 24 0.18 13.95 24.89
C ASP A 24 1.60 13.64 24.39
N ASP A 25 1.80 12.56 23.63
CA ASP A 25 3.06 12.25 22.99
C ASP A 25 3.46 13.35 21.99
N GLU A 26 4.61 13.99 22.22
CA GLU A 26 5.05 15.14 21.42
C GLU A 26 5.32 14.76 19.97
N LEU A 27 5.88 13.57 19.72
CA LEU A 27 6.17 13.11 18.36
C LEU A 27 4.89 12.83 17.58
N ARG A 28 3.86 12.28 18.24
CA ARG A 28 2.53 12.12 17.68
C ARG A 28 1.94 13.47 17.29
N LEU A 29 1.94 14.44 18.21
CA LEU A 29 1.39 15.77 17.97
C LEU A 29 2.10 16.47 16.81
N PHE A 30 3.43 16.41 16.78
CA PHE A 30 4.23 16.93 15.68
C PHE A 30 3.88 16.26 14.36
N THR A 31 3.84 14.92 14.33
CA THR A 31 3.54 14.17 13.09
C THR A 31 2.13 14.47 12.57
N GLU A 32 1.14 14.51 13.45
CA GLU A 32 -0.25 14.79 13.06
C GLU A 32 -0.43 16.21 12.53
N ARG A 33 0.21 17.20 13.16
CA ARG A 33 0.09 18.62 12.79
C ARG A 33 0.95 19.03 11.61
N GLU A 34 2.23 18.65 11.62
CA GLU A 34 3.22 19.20 10.68
C GLU A 34 3.43 18.32 9.45
N VAL A 35 3.17 17.01 9.56
CA VAL A 35 3.36 16.07 8.45
C VAL A 35 2.02 15.73 7.80
N ILE A 36 1.01 15.38 8.58
CA ILE A 36 -0.23 14.78 8.06
C ILE A 36 -1.29 15.82 7.75
N GLY A 37 -1.47 16.80 8.64
CA GLY A 37 -2.43 17.89 8.45
C GLY A 37 -2.30 18.59 7.10
N PRO A 38 -1.11 19.08 6.70
CA PRO A 38 -0.91 19.76 5.43
C PRO A 38 -1.20 18.87 4.22
N VAL A 39 -0.80 17.59 4.29
CA VAL A 39 -1.08 16.60 3.24
C VAL A 39 -2.58 16.41 3.07
N LEU A 40 -3.31 16.24 4.18
CA LEU A 40 -4.76 16.03 4.16
C LEU A 40 -5.51 17.26 3.62
N ILE A 41 -5.13 18.47 4.06
CA ILE A 41 -5.73 19.73 3.59
C ILE A 41 -5.54 19.88 2.09
N ASN A 42 -4.32 19.71 1.58
CA ASN A 42 -4.03 19.83 0.16
C ASN A 42 -4.77 18.78 -0.67
N LEU A 43 -4.87 17.56 -0.15
CA LEU A 43 -5.57 16.46 -0.81
C LEU A 43 -7.09 16.70 -0.91
N ILE A 44 -7.69 17.36 0.08
CA ILE A 44 -9.10 17.76 0.09
C ILE A 44 -9.33 19.02 -0.76
N ALA A 45 -8.48 20.03 -0.63
CA ALA A 45 -8.66 21.36 -1.20
C ALA A 45 -8.23 21.46 -2.68
N CYS A 46 -7.11 20.86 -3.05
CA CYS A 46 -6.49 21.03 -4.39
C CYS A 46 -6.83 19.90 -5.37
N GLY A 47 -7.78 19.01 -5.06
CA GLY A 47 -8.22 17.94 -5.97
C GLY A 47 -7.14 16.92 -6.37
N GLY A 48 -5.96 16.95 -5.74
CA GLY A 48 -4.84 16.04 -5.97
C GLY A 48 -4.07 16.27 -7.29
N SER A 49 -4.06 17.49 -7.84
CA SER A 49 -3.30 17.81 -9.06
C SER A 49 -1.78 17.89 -8.82
N ASP A 50 -1.36 18.35 -7.64
CA ASP A 50 0.05 18.68 -7.37
C ASP A 50 0.78 17.59 -6.57
N TRP A 51 0.14 16.43 -6.35
CA TRP A 51 0.72 15.32 -5.57
C TRP A 51 0.97 14.07 -6.43
N LEU A 52 2.22 13.58 -6.40
CA LEU A 52 2.71 12.42 -7.16
C LEU A 52 2.17 11.08 -6.63
N GLU A 53 1.84 10.98 -5.34
CA GLU A 53 1.34 9.75 -4.73
C GLU A 53 -0.19 9.78 -4.67
N ARG A 54 -0.82 9.23 -5.71
CA ARG A 54 -2.26 8.97 -5.70
C ARG A 54 -2.49 7.66 -4.96
N PRO A 55 -3.17 7.64 -3.79
CA PRO A 55 -3.56 6.39 -3.15
C PRO A 55 -4.52 5.65 -4.08
N GLU A 56 -3.97 4.67 -4.79
CA GLU A 56 -4.68 3.77 -5.68
C GLU A 56 -4.83 2.41 -4.98
N THR A 57 -5.88 1.68 -5.35
CA THR A 57 -6.04 0.31 -4.86
C THR A 57 -4.90 -0.56 -5.40
N TYR A 58 -4.51 -1.59 -4.65
CA TYR A 58 -3.50 -2.57 -5.12
C TYR A 58 -3.92 -3.23 -6.45
N ARG A 59 -5.22 -3.32 -6.73
CA ARG A 59 -5.76 -3.79 -8.02
C ARG A 59 -5.47 -2.82 -9.17
N ASN A 60 -5.47 -1.52 -8.95
CA ASN A 60 -5.03 -0.56 -9.97
C ASN A 60 -3.52 -0.68 -10.22
N TRP A 61 -2.74 -0.87 -9.16
CA TRP A 61 -1.31 -1.16 -9.27
C TRP A 61 -1.03 -2.46 -10.02
N GLN A 62 -1.85 -3.50 -9.82
CA GLN A 62 -1.80 -4.74 -10.60
C GLN A 62 -1.90 -4.44 -12.11
N LEU A 63 -2.91 -3.66 -12.50
CA LEU A 63 -3.15 -3.30 -13.90
C LEU A 63 -1.98 -2.48 -14.48
N ARG A 64 -1.41 -1.56 -13.71
CA ARG A 64 -0.26 -0.74 -14.12
C ARG A 64 0.98 -1.61 -14.35
N ASN A 65 1.32 -2.48 -13.41
CA ASN A 65 2.49 -3.34 -13.52
C ASN A 65 2.38 -4.32 -14.70
N VAL A 66 1.19 -4.92 -14.89
CA VAL A 66 0.94 -5.80 -16.05
C VAL A 66 1.06 -5.06 -17.37
N ARG A 67 0.52 -3.83 -17.46
CA ARG A 67 0.65 -2.98 -18.67
C ARG A 67 2.08 -2.55 -18.96
N ALA A 68 2.90 -2.42 -17.91
CA ALA A 68 4.31 -2.12 -18.03
C ALA A 68 5.18 -3.35 -18.36
N GLY A 69 4.57 -4.52 -18.65
CA GLY A 69 5.30 -5.72 -19.04
C GLY A 69 5.84 -6.55 -17.88
N PHE A 70 5.37 -6.32 -16.65
CA PHE A 70 5.76 -7.14 -15.50
C PHE A 70 4.80 -8.30 -15.28
N GLU A 71 5.31 -9.35 -14.65
CA GLU A 71 4.53 -10.44 -14.09
C GLU A 71 4.75 -10.54 -12.58
N GLN A 72 3.66 -10.79 -11.85
CA GLN A 72 3.68 -10.88 -10.40
C GLN A 72 4.23 -12.24 -9.97
N LEU A 73 5.14 -12.24 -9.00
CA LEU A 73 5.69 -13.45 -8.43
C LEU A 73 4.78 -14.00 -7.30
N PRO A 74 4.76 -15.32 -7.06
CA PRO A 74 4.15 -15.88 -5.88
C PRO A 74 4.77 -15.32 -4.60
N LEU A 75 3.96 -15.22 -3.54
CA LEU A 75 4.46 -14.85 -2.23
C LEU A 75 5.33 -15.97 -1.64
N ASP A 76 6.43 -15.56 -0.99
CA ASP A 76 7.17 -16.45 -0.12
C ASP A 76 6.36 -16.70 1.16
N GLN A 77 5.89 -17.93 1.32
CA GLN A 77 5.02 -18.32 2.42
C GLN A 77 5.71 -18.26 3.79
N ASP A 78 7.03 -18.38 3.84
CA ASP A 78 7.76 -18.29 5.10
C ASP A 78 7.87 -16.83 5.56
N ILE A 79 8.04 -15.89 4.62
CA ILE A 79 7.93 -14.45 4.91
C ILE A 79 6.53 -14.12 5.45
N VAL A 80 5.46 -14.58 4.78
CA VAL A 80 4.09 -14.30 5.23
C VAL A 80 3.83 -14.87 6.64
N LYS A 81 4.29 -16.10 6.92
CA LYS A 81 4.20 -16.71 8.26
C LYS A 81 4.96 -15.89 9.30
N GLU A 82 6.16 -15.41 8.97
CA GLU A 82 6.95 -14.59 9.88
C GLU A 82 6.28 -13.24 10.17
N CYS A 83 5.74 -12.57 9.15
CA CYS A 83 4.98 -11.34 9.32
C CYS A 83 3.76 -11.56 10.23
N ARG A 84 3.00 -12.64 10.02
CA ARG A 84 1.87 -13.03 10.90
C ARG A 84 2.33 -13.31 12.33
N LYS A 85 3.48 -13.96 12.51
CA LYS A 85 4.07 -14.24 13.84
C LYS A 85 4.47 -12.96 14.56
N LYS A 86 5.14 -12.03 13.88
CA LYS A 86 5.52 -10.72 14.43
C LYS A 86 4.29 -9.94 14.89
N LEU A 87 3.25 -9.91 14.06
CA LEU A 87 1.98 -9.26 14.38
C LEU A 87 1.38 -9.83 15.67
N ARG A 88 1.28 -11.16 15.80
CA ARG A 88 0.74 -11.82 17.00
C ARG A 88 1.55 -11.56 18.27
N ASN A 89 2.87 -11.37 18.14
CA ASN A 89 3.78 -11.34 19.29
C ASN A 89 4.07 -9.93 19.83
N GLY A 90 3.80 -8.87 19.07
CA GLY A 90 4.23 -7.53 19.46
C GLY A 90 3.32 -6.38 19.01
N TYR A 91 2.19 -6.66 18.36
CA TYR A 91 1.28 -5.63 17.87
C TYR A 91 -0.15 -5.83 18.36
N ASP A 92 -0.95 -4.77 18.28
CA ASP A 92 -2.37 -4.80 18.63
C ASP A 92 -3.14 -5.81 17.76
N LYS A 93 -4.04 -6.56 18.39
CA LYS A 93 -4.82 -7.65 17.78
C LYS A 93 -5.76 -7.21 16.66
N ARG A 94 -6.03 -5.91 16.53
CA ARG A 94 -6.84 -5.33 15.46
C ARG A 94 -6.08 -5.23 14.14
N PHE A 95 -4.76 -5.34 14.16
CA PHE A 95 -4.00 -5.56 12.94
C PHE A 95 -4.23 -6.97 12.41
N TYR A 96 -4.17 -7.12 11.09
CA TYR A 96 -4.23 -8.42 10.44
C TYR A 96 -3.33 -8.48 9.20
N ILE A 97 -3.00 -9.71 8.79
CA ILE A 97 -2.34 -10.02 7.53
C ILE A 97 -3.16 -11.07 6.78
N GLU A 98 -3.63 -10.70 5.60
CA GLU A 98 -4.39 -11.56 4.68
C GLU A 98 -3.66 -11.71 3.34
N GLU A 99 -4.05 -12.70 2.57
CA GLU A 99 -3.55 -12.93 1.22
C GLU A 99 -4.71 -12.79 0.22
N ASP A 100 -4.48 -12.06 -0.88
CA ASP A 100 -5.40 -12.00 -2.02
C ASP A 100 -4.60 -12.26 -3.31
N GLY A 101 -4.70 -13.49 -3.83
CA GLY A 101 -3.80 -13.95 -4.88
C GLY A 101 -2.33 -13.89 -4.42
N ASN A 102 -1.50 -13.16 -5.17
CA ASN A 102 -0.08 -12.95 -4.84
C ASN A 102 0.19 -11.62 -4.11
N TRP A 103 -0.82 -11.07 -3.42
CA TRP A 103 -0.70 -9.89 -2.58
C TRP A 103 -0.75 -10.24 -1.11
N MET A 104 0.19 -9.71 -0.33
CA MET A 104 0.12 -9.72 1.13
C MET A 104 -0.52 -8.40 1.59
N LEU A 105 -1.66 -8.48 2.27
CA LEU A 105 -2.44 -7.33 2.69
C LEU A 105 -2.31 -7.15 4.20
N GLN A 106 -1.77 -6.01 4.65
CA GLN A 106 -1.81 -5.60 6.05
C GLN A 106 -3.01 -4.69 6.26
N GLY A 107 -3.82 -4.94 7.28
CA GLY A 107 -4.96 -4.09 7.59
C GLY A 107 -5.21 -3.88 9.08
N TRP A 108 -6.20 -3.05 9.37
CA TRP A 108 -6.65 -2.65 10.70
C TRP A 108 -8.18 -2.61 10.77
N LYS A 109 -8.78 -3.27 11.77
CA LYS A 109 -10.25 -3.33 11.96
C LYS A 109 -11.03 -3.65 10.66
N GLY A 110 -10.55 -4.62 9.88
CA GLY A 110 -11.18 -5.05 8.63
C GLY A 110 -10.98 -4.12 7.42
N LYS A 111 -10.10 -3.11 7.52
CA LYS A 111 -9.71 -2.25 6.40
C LYS A 111 -8.26 -2.48 6.00
N ILE A 112 -7.99 -2.58 4.71
CA ILE A 112 -6.64 -2.71 4.17
C ILE A 112 -5.89 -1.38 4.34
N ARG A 113 -4.68 -1.45 4.88
CA ARG A 113 -3.75 -0.33 5.05
C ARG A 113 -2.63 -0.35 4.02
N TYR A 114 -1.94 -1.47 3.91
CA TYR A 114 -0.87 -1.66 2.94
C TYR A 114 -1.05 -2.96 2.17
N ALA A 115 -0.56 -2.98 0.93
CA ALA A 115 -0.53 -4.15 0.08
C ALA A 115 0.88 -4.31 -0.48
N PHE A 116 1.44 -5.51 -0.33
CA PHE A 116 2.81 -5.84 -0.72
C PHE A 116 2.76 -6.90 -1.82
N SER A 117 3.64 -6.77 -2.82
CA SER A 117 3.80 -7.72 -3.92
C SER A 117 5.21 -7.64 -4.50
N THR A 118 5.63 -8.71 -5.18
CA THR A 118 6.91 -8.81 -5.88
C THR A 118 6.67 -9.05 -7.37
N TRP A 119 7.54 -8.49 -8.20
CA TRP A 119 7.37 -8.44 -9.64
C TRP A 119 8.69 -8.70 -10.34
N LYS A 120 8.63 -9.34 -11.51
CA LYS A 120 9.75 -9.43 -12.44
C LYS A 120 9.33 -8.98 -13.84
N PRO A 121 10.26 -8.47 -14.68
CA PRO A 121 9.97 -8.26 -16.09
C PRO A 121 9.55 -9.58 -16.73
N LYS A 122 8.55 -9.54 -17.62
CA LYS A 122 8.29 -10.67 -18.52
C LYS A 122 9.48 -10.78 -19.46
N ALA A 123 10.02 -11.99 -19.63
CA ALA A 123 11.03 -12.21 -20.66
C ALA A 123 10.42 -11.83 -22.02
N GLU A 124 11.11 -10.96 -22.76
CA GLU A 124 10.80 -10.78 -24.17
C GLU A 124 11.04 -12.14 -24.85
N LEU A 125 10.07 -12.63 -25.60
CA LEU A 125 10.34 -13.72 -26.53
C LEU A 125 11.42 -13.19 -27.48
N GLU A 126 12.63 -13.73 -27.40
CA GLU A 126 13.63 -13.65 -28.46
C GLU A 126 13.07 -14.31 -29.72
N ASN A 127 12.10 -13.66 -30.37
CA ASN A 127 11.64 -14.04 -31.69
C ASN A 127 12.49 -13.27 -32.69
N GLY A 128 13.46 -14.00 -33.23
CA GLY A 128 14.52 -13.49 -34.09
C GLY A 128 14.03 -12.58 -35.20
N CYS A 129 14.57 -11.36 -35.21
CA CYS A 129 14.78 -10.65 -36.45
C CYS A 129 16.09 -11.16 -37.07
N ALA A 130 16.05 -12.38 -37.60
CA ALA A 130 16.99 -12.77 -38.63
C ALA A 130 16.72 -11.85 -39.82
N HIS A 131 17.50 -10.77 -39.92
CA HIS A 131 17.64 -10.00 -41.15
C HIS A 131 18.24 -10.96 -42.20
N LYS A 132 17.36 -11.73 -42.84
CA LYS A 132 17.64 -12.30 -44.15
C LYS A 132 17.59 -11.15 -45.14
N ASN A 133 18.74 -10.93 -45.77
CA ASN A 133 18.97 -10.12 -46.96
C ASN A 133 17.70 -9.62 -47.67
N CYS A 134 17.52 -8.30 -47.67
CA CYS A 134 16.88 -7.59 -48.76
C CYS A 134 17.60 -6.25 -48.95
#